data_AF-A0A453G474-F1
#
_entry.id   AF-A0A453G474-F1
#
_cell.length_a   1.000
_cell.length_b   1.000
_cell.length_c   1.000
_cell.angle_alpha   90.00
_cell.angle_beta   90.00
_cell.angle_gamma   90.00
#
_symmetry.space_group_name_H-M   'P 1'
#
loop_
_entity.id
_entity.type
_entity.pdbx_description
1 polymer ?
#
loop_
_entity_poly.entity_id
_entity_poly.type
_entity_poly.pdbx_seq_one_letter_code
_entity_poly.pdbx_strand_id
1 'polypeptide(L)'
;GAPLGREVAERFVAVFPNVQIVQGYGLTESSGSVASTVGPEESKAYGSVGKLASHLQAKIVDPSTGEALGPGQRGELWVRGPLVMKGYVGDDKATAETVDSEGWLKTGDLCYFNEDGFLYIVDRLKELIKYKGYQVPPAELEHILQSHPEIADAAVIG
;
A
#
# COMPACT_ATOMS: atom_id res chain seq x y z
N GLY A 1 -6.27 3.26 -6.38
CA GLY A 1 -6.58 4.02 -5.15
C GLY A 1 -5.53 5.08 -4.95
N ALA A 2 -5.60 5.83 -3.86
CA ALA A 2 -4.58 6.79 -3.42
C ALA A 2 -4.48 6.76 -1.89
N PRO A 3 -3.35 7.16 -1.28
CA PRO A 3 -3.23 7.26 0.17
C PRO A 3 -4.32 8.15 0.79
N LEU A 4 -4.85 7.74 1.94
CA LEU A 4 -5.77 8.55 2.75
C LEU A 4 -5.09 8.93 4.06
N GLY A 5 -4.80 10.22 4.22
CA GLY A 5 -4.23 10.75 5.46
C GLY A 5 -5.17 10.57 6.65
N ARG A 6 -4.60 10.24 7.81
CA ARG A 6 -5.33 10.02 9.06
C ARG A 6 -6.20 11.21 9.45
N GLU A 7 -5.67 12.44 9.44
CA GLU A 7 -6.42 13.62 9.88
C GLU A 7 -7.59 13.90 8.93
N VAL A 8 -7.43 13.61 7.64
CA VAL A 8 -8.52 13.74 6.65
C VAL A 8 -9.62 12.73 6.95
N ALA A 9 -9.28 11.47 7.24
CA ALA A 9 -10.25 10.45 7.63
C ALA A 9 -10.99 10.82 8.92
N GLU A 10 -10.27 11.29 9.95
CA GLU A 10 -10.85 11.72 11.23
C GLU A 10 -11.79 12.92 11.05
N ARG A 11 -11.40 13.94 10.25
CA ARG A 11 -12.25 15.08 9.92
C ARG A 11 -13.51 14.67 9.17
N PHE A 12 -13.41 13.73 8.22
CA PHE A 12 -14.57 13.23 7.48
C PHE A 12 -15.57 12.55 8.42
N VAL A 13 -15.11 11.66 9.31
CA VAL A 13 -15.97 10.96 10.27
C VAL A 13 -16.63 11.94 11.25
N ALA A 14 -15.95 13.02 11.63
CA ALA A 14 -16.54 14.07 12.48
C ALA A 14 -17.71 14.80 11.80
N VAL A 15 -17.66 14.99 10.48
CA VAL A 15 -18.73 15.63 9.69
C VAL A 15 -19.85 14.64 9.38
N PHE A 16 -19.52 13.37 9.14
CA PHE A 16 -20.45 12.32 8.76
C PHE A 16 -20.42 11.14 9.76
N PRO A 17 -20.95 11.31 10.98
CA PRO A 17 -20.76 10.34 12.08
C PRO A 17 -21.44 8.98 11.84
N ASN A 18 -22.37 8.89 10.88
CA ASN A 18 -23.08 7.67 10.53
C ASN A 18 -22.55 7.01 9.25
N VAL A 19 -21.42 7.51 8.70
CA VAL A 19 -20.78 6.97 7.50
C VAL A 19 -19.46 6.31 7.89
N GLN A 20 -19.28 5.06 7.44
CA GLN A 20 -18.05 4.32 7.63
C GLN A 20 -17.15 4.49 6.40
N ILE A 21 -15.90 4.88 6.63
CA ILE A 21 -14.85 4.83 5.60
C ILE A 21 -14.32 3.40 5.54
N VAL A 22 -14.39 2.79 4.37
CA VAL A 22 -13.75 1.50 4.10
C VAL A 22 -12.52 1.76 3.24
N GLN A 23 -11.35 1.36 3.72
CA GLN A 23 -10.15 1.41 2.90
C GLN A 23 -9.98 0.11 2.13
N GLY A 24 -9.40 0.23 0.94
CA GLY A 24 -9.05 -0.89 0.10
C GLY A 24 -7.79 -0.57 -0.69
N TYR A 25 -6.93 -1.56 -0.82
CA TYR A 25 -5.73 -1.50 -1.64
C TYR A 25 -5.80 -2.55 -2.74
N GLY A 26 -5.33 -2.19 -3.93
CA GLY A 26 -5.36 -3.06 -5.09
C GLY A 26 -4.74 -2.38 -6.30
N LEU A 27 -4.30 -3.20 -7.25
CA LEU A 27 -3.71 -2.79 -8.51
C LEU A 27 -4.56 -3.30 -9.68
N THR A 28 -4.31 -2.76 -10.87
CA THR A 28 -4.90 -3.30 -12.10
C THR A 28 -4.44 -4.74 -12.33
N GLU A 29 -3.17 -5.02 -12.06
CA GLU A 29 -2.50 -6.31 -12.19
C GLU A 29 -2.99 -7.35 -11.17
N SER A 30 -3.66 -6.91 -10.09
CA SER A 30 -4.30 -7.78 -9.10
C SER A 30 -5.82 -7.91 -9.28
N SER A 31 -6.35 -7.43 -10.41
CA SER A 31 -7.79 -7.46 -10.74
C SER A 31 -8.71 -6.85 -9.66
N GLY A 32 -8.22 -5.83 -8.94
CA GLY A 32 -8.96 -5.17 -7.86
C GLY A 32 -8.34 -5.40 -6.48
N SER A 33 -9.19 -5.59 -5.47
CA SER A 33 -8.82 -5.49 -4.05
C SER A 33 -7.91 -6.63 -3.60
N VAL A 34 -6.72 -6.27 -3.12
CA VAL A 34 -5.77 -7.13 -2.43
C VAL A 34 -6.04 -7.16 -0.93
N ALA A 35 -6.29 -6.00 -0.34
CA ALA A 35 -6.58 -5.85 1.08
C ALA A 35 -7.72 -4.84 1.27
N SER A 36 -8.53 -5.03 2.31
CA SER A 36 -9.56 -4.08 2.69
C SER A 36 -9.89 -4.16 4.17
N THR A 37 -10.43 -3.07 4.72
CA THR A 37 -10.99 -3.07 6.09
C THR A 37 -12.36 -3.72 6.09
N VAL A 38 -12.63 -4.63 7.02
CA VAL A 38 -13.94 -5.28 7.16
C VAL A 38 -14.62 -4.86 8.45
N GLY A 39 -15.72 -4.11 8.30
CA GLY A 39 -16.56 -3.70 9.43
C GLY A 39 -16.01 -2.52 10.25
N PRO A 40 -16.78 -2.02 11.23
CA PRO A 40 -16.50 -0.75 11.90
C PRO A 40 -15.21 -0.73 12.71
N GLU A 41 -14.80 -1.86 13.26
CA GLU A 41 -13.59 -1.95 14.08
C GLU A 41 -12.33 -1.84 13.22
N GLU A 42 -12.24 -2.57 12.11
CA GLU A 42 -11.09 -2.47 11.20
C GLU A 42 -11.03 -1.11 10.49
N SER A 43 -12.19 -0.51 10.18
CA SER A 43 -12.25 0.83 9.60
C SER A 43 -11.72 1.94 10.51
N LYS A 44 -11.55 1.69 11.81
CA LYS A 44 -10.91 2.63 12.76
C LYS A 44 -9.38 2.50 12.80
N ALA A 45 -8.80 1.49 12.14
CA ALA A 45 -7.35 1.34 12.01
C ALA A 45 -6.81 2.35 10.97
N TYR A 46 -6.89 3.64 11.30
CA TYR A 46 -6.46 4.71 10.41
C TYR A 46 -5.01 4.53 9.97
N GLY A 47 -4.75 4.75 8.68
CA GLY A 47 -3.46 4.50 8.05
C GLY A 47 -3.29 3.07 7.52
N SER A 48 -4.11 2.10 7.95
CA SER A 48 -4.14 0.77 7.35
C SER A 48 -5.14 0.70 6.20
N VAL A 49 -4.79 -0.10 5.18
CA VAL A 49 -5.71 -0.52 4.11
C VAL A 49 -6.48 -1.79 4.45
N GLY A 50 -6.37 -2.27 5.70
CA GLY A 50 -7.05 -3.44 6.22
C GLY A 50 -6.26 -4.73 6.05
N LYS A 51 -6.95 -5.87 6.05
CA LYS A 51 -6.33 -7.20 5.99
C LYS A 51 -6.39 -7.78 4.59
N LEU A 52 -5.51 -8.74 4.34
CA LEU A 52 -5.43 -9.46 3.07
C LEU A 52 -6.74 -10.19 2.75
N ALA A 53 -7.17 -10.14 1.50
CA ALA A 53 -8.31 -10.90 1.03
C ALA A 53 -8.08 -12.42 1.21
N SER A 54 -9.14 -13.13 1.62
CA SER A 54 -9.06 -14.55 2.05
C SER A 54 -8.53 -15.55 1.02
N HIS A 55 -8.55 -15.19 -0.26
CA HIS A 55 -8.10 -16.03 -1.38
C HIS A 55 -6.72 -15.63 -1.92
N LEU A 56 -6.04 -14.68 -1.27
CA LEU A 56 -4.71 -14.22 -1.63
C LEU A 56 -3.67 -14.67 -0.60
N GLN A 57 -2.44 -14.77 -1.07
CA GLN A 57 -1.24 -14.87 -0.25
C GLN A 57 -0.43 -13.58 -0.44
N ALA A 58 0.25 -13.14 0.62
CA ALA A 58 1.13 -11.99 0.56
C ALA A 58 2.39 -12.25 1.38
N LYS A 59 3.49 -11.62 0.97
CA LYS A 59 4.72 -11.50 1.75
C LYS A 59 5.32 -10.11 1.55
N ILE A 60 6.02 -9.62 2.56
CA ILE A 60 6.86 -8.43 2.44
C ILE A 60 8.26 -8.93 2.10
N VAL A 61 8.88 -8.35 1.08
CA VAL A 61 10.18 -8.78 0.54
C VAL A 61 11.16 -7.64 0.62
N ASP A 62 12.37 -7.88 1.13
CA ASP A 62 13.45 -6.90 1.05
C ASP A 62 13.83 -6.66 -0.42
N PRO A 63 13.70 -5.44 -0.96
CA PRO A 63 13.99 -5.17 -2.37
C PRO A 63 15.46 -5.37 -2.75
N SER A 64 16.37 -5.38 -1.78
CA SER A 64 17.82 -5.53 -1.99
C SER A 64 18.29 -6.98 -1.91
N THR A 65 17.71 -7.80 -1.02
CA THR A 65 18.12 -9.19 -0.81
C THR A 65 17.16 -10.21 -1.43
N GLY A 66 15.89 -9.84 -1.64
CA GLY A 66 14.83 -10.76 -2.07
C GLY A 66 14.30 -11.67 -0.95
N GLU A 67 14.72 -11.45 0.30
CA GLU A 67 14.28 -12.26 1.44
C GLU A 67 12.92 -11.82 1.97
N ALA A 68 12.14 -12.77 2.46
CA ALA A 68 10.87 -12.49 3.12
C ALA A 68 11.11 -11.87 4.52
N LEU A 69 10.38 -10.81 4.81
CA LEU A 69 10.46 -10.06 6.06
C LEU A 69 9.29 -10.40 6.99
N GLY A 70 9.52 -10.28 8.29
CA GLY A 70 8.51 -10.48 9.33
C GLY A 70 7.62 -9.25 9.58
N PRO A 71 6.65 -9.35 10.50
CA PRO A 71 5.80 -8.22 10.89
C PRO A 71 6.60 -6.99 11.34
N GLY A 72 6.07 -5.81 11.03
CA GLY A 72 6.66 -4.49 11.33
C GLY A 72 7.83 -4.08 10.44
N GLN A 73 8.40 -5.01 9.67
CA GLN A 73 9.49 -4.70 8.74
C GLN A 73 8.95 -4.20 7.40
N ARG A 74 9.60 -3.17 6.85
CA ARG A 74 9.22 -2.54 5.59
C ARG A 74 9.94 -3.19 4.42
N GLY A 75 9.20 -3.51 3.36
CA GLY A 75 9.72 -4.06 2.12
C GLY A 75 8.69 -3.99 1.01
N GLU A 76 9.00 -4.52 -0.16
CA GLU A 76 8.05 -4.60 -1.26
C GLU A 76 6.95 -5.61 -0.94
N LEU A 77 5.69 -5.22 -1.12
CA LEU A 77 4.59 -6.16 -1.05
C LEU A 77 4.57 -7.05 -2.29
N TRP A 78 4.66 -8.36 -2.09
CA TRP A 78 4.43 -9.35 -3.14
C TRP A 78 3.15 -10.12 -2.84
N VAL A 79 2.32 -10.30 -3.87
CA VAL A 79 1.03 -10.99 -3.74
C VAL A 79 0.86 -12.12 -4.73
N ARG A 80 0.16 -13.17 -4.32
CA ARG A 80 -0.11 -14.33 -5.17
C ARG A 80 -1.54 -14.82 -4.95
N GLY A 81 -2.21 -15.20 -6.02
CA GLY A 81 -3.54 -15.78 -5.96
C GLY A 81 -4.28 -15.70 -7.28
N PRO A 82 -5.55 -16.13 -7.31
CA PRO A 82 -6.31 -16.29 -8.55
C PRO A 82 -6.67 -14.96 -9.24
N LEU A 83 -6.49 -13.82 -8.56
CA LEU A 83 -6.76 -12.49 -9.10
C LEU A 83 -5.54 -11.84 -9.77
N VAL A 84 -4.35 -12.44 -9.63
CA VAL A 84 -3.17 -11.95 -10.35
C VAL A 84 -3.40 -12.11 -11.86
N MET A 85 -3.09 -11.06 -12.61
CA MET A 85 -3.24 -11.02 -14.06
C MET A 85 -2.49 -12.17 -14.74
N LYS A 86 -2.89 -12.48 -15.97
CA LYS A 86 -2.14 -13.42 -16.82
C LYS A 86 -0.81 -12.85 -17.32
N GLY A 87 -0.72 -11.53 -17.45
CA GLY A 87 0.41 -10.81 -18.02
C GLY A 87 -0.02 -9.64 -18.90
N TYR A 88 0.97 -8.88 -19.35
CA TYR A 88 0.78 -7.80 -20.31
C TYR A 88 0.73 -8.34 -21.74
N VAL A 89 -0.23 -7.85 -22.53
CA VAL A 89 -0.43 -8.32 -23.91
C VAL A 89 0.77 -7.90 -24.78
N GLY A 90 1.48 -8.89 -25.33
CA GLY A 90 2.61 -8.67 -26.23
C GLY A 90 3.90 -8.22 -25.53
N ASP A 91 3.97 -8.27 -24.21
CA ASP A 91 5.15 -7.89 -23.43
C ASP A 91 5.48 -8.94 -22.36
N ASP A 92 6.03 -10.06 -22.82
CA ASP A 92 6.44 -11.18 -21.96
C ASP A 92 7.57 -10.76 -21.00
N LYS A 93 8.40 -9.79 -21.40
CA LYS A 93 9.49 -9.28 -20.57
C LYS A 93 8.93 -8.50 -19.37
N ALA A 94 8.06 -7.52 -19.60
CA ALA A 94 7.42 -6.78 -18.50
C ALA A 94 6.59 -7.72 -17.60
N THR A 95 5.97 -8.74 -18.20
CA THR A 95 5.25 -9.78 -17.45
C THR A 95 6.18 -10.54 -16.51
N ALA A 96 7.32 -11.03 -16.99
CA ALA A 96 8.28 -11.78 -16.18
C ALA A 96 9.01 -10.91 -15.12
N GLU A 97 9.15 -9.60 -15.38
CA GLU A 97 9.67 -8.65 -14.40
C GLU A 97 8.68 -8.40 -13.26
N THR A 98 7.38 -8.36 -13.59
CA THR A 98 6.26 -8.02 -12.67
C THR A 98 5.71 -9.24 -11.92
N VAL A 99 5.62 -10.40 -12.57
CA VAL A 99 5.15 -11.66 -11.97
C VAL A 99 6.26 -12.68 -12.08
N ASP A 100 6.72 -13.20 -10.95
CA ASP A 100 7.79 -14.18 -10.94
C ASP A 100 7.34 -15.58 -11.39
N SER A 101 8.29 -16.50 -11.55
CA SER A 101 8.03 -17.88 -11.97
C SER A 101 7.18 -18.69 -10.98
N GLU A 102 7.03 -18.23 -9.74
CA GLU A 102 6.20 -18.85 -8.70
C GLU A 102 4.81 -18.22 -8.61
N GLY A 103 4.51 -17.23 -9.47
CA GLY A 103 3.24 -16.53 -9.54
C GLY A 103 3.09 -15.36 -8.56
N TRP A 104 4.18 -14.86 -7.98
CA TRP A 104 4.16 -13.66 -7.15
C TRP A 104 4.19 -12.40 -8.00
N LEU A 105 3.12 -11.60 -7.90
CA LEU A 105 3.05 -10.24 -8.39
C LEU A 105 3.84 -9.31 -7.45
N LYS A 106 4.90 -8.70 -8.00
CA LYS A 106 5.68 -7.64 -7.35
C LYS A 106 4.95 -6.32 -7.54
N THR A 107 4.48 -5.72 -6.46
CA THR A 107 3.57 -4.56 -6.56
C THR A 107 4.29 -3.25 -6.86
N GLY A 108 5.60 -3.17 -6.59
CA GLY A 108 6.35 -1.92 -6.61
C GLY A 108 6.04 -1.01 -5.42
N ASP A 109 5.28 -1.48 -4.42
CA ASP A 109 4.81 -0.68 -3.30
C ASP A 109 5.51 -1.10 -2.00
N LEU A 110 6.11 -0.14 -1.31
CA LEU A 110 6.75 -0.31 -0.02
C LEU A 110 5.67 -0.41 1.06
N CYS A 111 5.58 -1.55 1.72
CA CYS A 111 4.54 -1.86 2.68
C CYS A 111 5.10 -2.57 3.92
N TYR A 112 4.25 -2.74 4.93
CA TYR A 112 4.48 -3.68 6.01
C TYR A 112 3.15 -4.21 6.56
N PHE A 113 3.17 -5.40 7.17
CA PHE A 113 2.08 -5.87 8.03
C PHE A 113 2.42 -5.59 9.49
N ASN A 114 1.45 -5.18 10.31
CA ASN A 114 1.64 -5.21 11.77
C ASN A 114 1.41 -6.62 12.34
N GLU A 115 1.63 -6.79 13.64
CA GLU A 115 1.43 -8.07 14.35
C GLU A 115 -0.01 -8.61 14.27
N ASP A 116 -0.99 -7.71 14.09
CA ASP A 116 -2.41 -8.06 13.95
C ASP A 116 -2.82 -8.38 12.50
N GLY A 117 -1.87 -8.38 11.55
CA GLY A 117 -2.09 -8.70 10.14
C GLY A 117 -2.68 -7.57 9.29
N PHE A 118 -2.72 -6.34 9.79
CA PHE A 118 -3.13 -5.16 9.04
C PHE A 118 -2.00 -4.69 8.12
N LEU A 119 -2.34 -4.46 6.85
CA LEU A 119 -1.43 -3.95 5.83
C LEU A 119 -1.37 -2.42 5.88
N TYR A 120 -0.16 -1.89 5.80
CA TYR A 120 0.11 -0.45 5.71
C TYR A 120 0.94 -0.19 4.45
N ILE A 121 0.51 0.79 3.66
CA ILE A 121 1.21 1.26 2.48
C ILE A 121 2.05 2.45 2.90
N VAL A 122 3.36 2.38 2.70
CA VAL A 122 4.30 3.46 3.05
C VAL A 122 4.46 4.40 1.87
N ASP A 123 4.83 3.86 0.71
CA ASP A 123 5.00 4.63 -0.53
C ASP A 123 5.20 3.70 -1.74
N ARG A 124 5.38 4.28 -2.91
CA ARG A 124 5.82 3.62 -4.14
C ARG A 124 7.34 3.55 -4.17
N LEU A 125 7.92 2.38 -4.42
CA LEU A 125 9.38 2.21 -4.49
C LEU A 125 10.05 3.18 -5.47
N LYS A 126 9.39 3.43 -6.61
CA LYS A 126 9.90 4.35 -7.64
C LYS A 126 9.75 5.83 -7.28
N GLU A 127 8.93 6.17 -6.30
CA GLU A 127 8.64 7.56 -5.88
C GLU A 127 9.47 7.94 -4.64
N LEU A 128 10.14 6.98 -3.99
CA LEU A 128 11.07 7.24 -2.89
C LEU A 128 12.19 8.20 -3.29
N ILE A 129 12.26 9.34 -2.59
CA ILE A 129 13.31 10.34 -2.79
C ILE A 129 14.61 9.79 -2.20
N LYS A 130 15.64 9.71 -3.04
CA LYS A 130 16.98 9.27 -2.64
C LYS A 130 17.77 10.46 -2.12
N TYR A 131 17.83 10.62 -0.80
CA TYR A 131 18.64 11.63 -0.16
C TYR A 131 19.83 11.00 0.56
N LYS A 132 21.02 11.11 -0.04
CA LYS A 132 22.23 10.39 0.41
C LYS A 132 21.94 8.87 0.46
N GLY A 133 22.21 8.21 1.59
CA GLY A 133 21.90 6.79 1.80
C GLY A 133 20.46 6.52 2.29
N TYR A 134 19.61 7.54 2.37
CA TYR A 134 18.26 7.42 2.91
C TYR A 134 17.20 7.44 1.79
N GLN A 135 16.16 6.65 1.98
CA GLN A 135 14.96 6.66 1.16
C GLN A 135 13.87 7.42 1.92
N VAL A 136 13.44 8.54 1.36
CA VAL A 136 12.44 9.43 1.97
C VAL A 136 11.12 9.26 1.23
N PRO A 137 10.04 8.81 1.89
CA PRO A 137 8.70 8.73 1.31
C PRO A 137 8.10 10.13 1.08
N PRO A 138 7.78 10.55 -0.17
CA PRO A 138 6.98 11.74 -0.40
C PRO A 138 5.67 11.77 0.39
N ALA A 139 4.95 10.65 0.45
CA ALA A 139 3.63 10.58 1.08
C ALA A 139 3.68 10.93 2.59
N GLU A 140 4.78 10.60 3.27
CA GLU A 140 4.99 10.96 4.68
C GLU A 140 5.12 12.49 4.85
N LEU A 141 5.84 13.16 3.94
CA LEU A 141 6.01 14.60 3.97
C LEU A 141 4.73 15.34 3.56
N GLU A 142 4.01 14.83 2.55
CA GLU A 142 2.71 15.36 2.11
C GLU A 142 1.70 15.34 3.25
N HIS A 143 1.63 14.23 3.98
CA HIS A 143 0.78 14.09 5.16
C HIS A 143 1.11 15.14 6.25
N ILE A 144 2.39 15.35 6.54
CA ILE A 144 2.84 16.38 7.50
C ILE A 144 2.41 17.78 7.01
N LEU A 145 2.60 18.09 5.73
CA LEU A 145 2.20 19.39 5.16
C LEU A 145 0.68 19.61 5.24
N GLN A 146 -0.11 18.60 4.88
CA GLN A 146 -1.58 18.64 4.92
C GLN A 146 -2.15 18.72 6.35
N SER A 147 -1.36 18.40 7.37
CA SER A 147 -1.75 18.62 8.77
C SER A 147 -1.81 20.12 9.15
N HIS A 148 -1.13 21.00 8.41
CA HIS A 148 -1.09 22.44 8.70
C HIS A 148 -2.40 23.14 8.28
N PRO A 149 -3.05 23.93 9.16
CA PRO A 149 -4.39 24.47 8.90
C PRO A 149 -4.47 25.48 7.75
N GLU A 150 -3.35 26.10 7.37
CA GLU A 150 -3.28 27.04 6.24
C GLU A 150 -2.92 26.36 4.89
N ILE A 151 -2.59 25.07 4.89
CA ILE A 151 -2.26 24.32 3.67
C ILE A 151 -3.50 23.57 3.21
N ALA A 152 -3.99 23.93 2.01
CA ALA A 152 -5.14 23.28 1.42
C ALA A 152 -4.80 21.92 0.79
N ASP A 153 -3.62 21.82 0.16
CA ASP A 153 -3.11 20.59 -0.46
C ASP A 153 -1.58 20.68 -0.66
N ALA A 154 -0.91 19.55 -0.83
CA ALA A 154 0.53 19.47 -1.02
C ALA A 154 0.95 18.23 -1.82
N ALA A 155 2.01 18.38 -2.62
CA ALA A 155 2.70 17.29 -3.30
C ALA A 155 4.21 17.46 -3.11
N VAL A 156 4.94 16.36 -2.90
CA VAL A 156 6.38 16.38 -2.65
C VAL A 156 7.11 15.62 -3.76
N ILE A 157 8.14 16.25 -4.34
CA ILE A 157 8.95 15.70 -5.43
C ILE A 157 10.45 15.86 -5.12
N GLY A 158 11.27 14.95 -5.64
CA GLY A 158 12.73 14.92 -5.46
C GLY A 158 13.53 15.26 -6.70
#